data_AF-A0A8H7ZE03-F1
#
_entry.id   AF-A0A8H7ZE03-F1
#
_cell.length_a   1.000
_cell.length_b   1.000
_cell.length_c   1.000
_cell.angle_alpha   90.00
_cell.angle_beta   90.00
_cell.angle_gamma   90.00
#
_symmetry.space_group_name_H-M   'P 1'
#
loop_
_entity.id
_entity.type
_entity.pdbx_description
1 polymer ?
#
loop_
_entity_poly.entity_id
_entity_poly.type
_entity_poly.pdbx_seq_one_letter_code
_entity_poly.pdbx_strand_id
1 'polypeptide(L)'
;MKLLPFIIPAAYAIQWFPLDSKGELPQYEPYTFGQEVAFDCIQRNIDSGEHKFDQKNRIMYGPFPICEETKKPLSLKYGINEDFNCTISFTDELFHLFQLYLHEDVPFSCRLPLSSEVASIEKGGAYVPFTFNFRGTLTDSHIDVDHSMNVLITKPASKDADQNTFISAIAYGSGTNTTRVVIGDKLTLNFAVSYIQSD
;
A
#
# COMPACT_ATOMS: atom_id res chain seq x y z
N MET A 1 15.75 -29.91 50.34
CA MET A 1 16.12 -28.62 49.75
C MET A 1 15.47 -28.55 48.37
N LYS A 2 14.33 -27.85 48.24
CA LYS A 2 13.58 -27.75 46.98
C LYS A 2 14.28 -26.72 46.08
N LEU A 3 14.81 -27.16 44.95
CA LEU A 3 15.24 -26.27 43.87
C LEU A 3 13.99 -25.63 43.27
N LEU A 4 13.82 -24.33 43.49
CA LEU A 4 12.88 -23.52 42.73
C LEU A 4 13.42 -23.39 41.29
N PRO A 5 12.60 -23.67 40.26
CA PRO A 5 12.98 -23.33 38.90
C PRO A 5 13.00 -21.80 38.77
N PHE A 6 14.16 -21.28 38.40
CA PHE A 6 14.37 -19.89 38.06
C PHE A 6 13.52 -19.59 36.82
N ILE A 7 12.43 -18.82 36.99
CA ILE A 7 11.67 -18.29 35.87
C ILE A 7 12.54 -17.19 35.25
N ILE A 8 13.16 -17.48 34.12
CA ILE A 8 13.84 -16.47 33.31
C ILE A 8 12.76 -15.53 32.78
N PRO A 9 12.79 -14.22 33.10
CA PRO A 9 11.85 -13.29 32.50
C PRO A 9 12.12 -13.24 30.99
N ALA A 10 11.07 -13.38 30.19
CA ALA A 10 11.15 -13.15 28.75
C ALA A 10 11.72 -11.74 28.55
N ALA A 11 12.97 -11.65 28.11
CA ALA A 11 13.54 -10.38 27.70
C ALA A 11 12.65 -9.84 26.59
N TYR A 12 12.18 -8.60 26.73
CA TYR A 12 11.49 -7.89 25.67
C TYR A 12 12.47 -7.74 24.49
N ALA A 13 12.47 -8.71 23.58
CA ALA A 13 13.25 -8.63 22.36
C ALA A 13 12.60 -7.52 21.52
N ILE A 14 13.32 -6.41 21.37
CA ILE A 14 12.98 -5.39 20.38
C ILE A 14 13.16 -6.06 19.02
N GLN A 15 12.06 -6.50 18.43
CA GLN A 15 12.05 -7.18 17.14
C GLN A 15 11.93 -6.12 16.04
N TRP A 16 12.87 -6.16 15.10
CA TRP A 16 12.89 -5.27 13.94
C TRP A 16 11.71 -5.60 13.00
N PHE A 17 11.15 -4.58 12.33
CA PHE A 17 10.07 -4.74 11.37
C PHE A 17 10.38 -3.93 10.11
N PRO A 18 10.09 -4.46 8.90
CA PRO A 18 9.42 -5.74 8.60
C PRO A 18 10.39 -6.92 8.39
N LEU A 19 10.19 -8.07 9.05
CA LEU A 19 11.02 -9.25 8.77
C LEU A 19 10.75 -9.85 7.37
N ASP A 20 11.73 -10.58 6.84
CA ASP A 20 11.58 -11.32 5.60
C ASP A 20 10.68 -12.56 5.76
N SER A 21 10.49 -13.31 4.67
CA SER A 21 9.67 -14.54 4.68
C SER A 21 10.17 -15.66 5.61
N LYS A 22 11.43 -15.61 6.06
CA LYS A 22 12.03 -16.57 7.01
C LYS A 22 11.99 -16.07 8.45
N GLY A 23 11.52 -14.84 8.68
CA GLY A 23 11.56 -14.21 10.00
C GLY A 23 12.95 -13.68 10.36
N GLU A 24 13.79 -13.39 9.37
CA GLU A 24 15.12 -12.83 9.54
C GLU A 24 15.13 -11.33 9.18
N LEU A 25 16.22 -10.64 9.56
CA LEU A 25 16.44 -9.26 9.10
C LEU A 25 16.60 -9.27 7.57
N PRO A 26 15.74 -8.55 6.82
CA PRO A 26 15.81 -8.58 5.38
C PRO A 26 17.10 -7.95 4.90
N GLN A 27 17.77 -8.65 3.99
CA GLN A 27 18.72 -8.02 3.09
C GLN A 27 17.94 -7.37 1.95
N TYR A 28 18.27 -6.13 1.61
CA TYR A 28 17.61 -5.39 0.56
C TYR A 28 18.62 -4.66 -0.30
N GLU A 29 18.34 -4.61 -1.60
CA GLU A 29 18.94 -3.63 -2.51
C GLU A 29 18.33 -2.25 -2.24
N PRO A 30 19.12 -1.21 -1.94
CA PRO A 30 18.62 0.13 -1.66
C PRO A 30 18.01 0.81 -2.89
N TYR A 31 17.08 1.73 -2.66
CA TYR A 31 16.52 2.55 -3.74
C TYR A 31 17.44 3.70 -4.14
N THR A 32 17.46 4.00 -5.44
CA THR A 32 18.06 5.23 -5.95
C THR A 32 17.06 6.38 -5.85
N PHE A 33 17.52 7.59 -5.51
CA PHE A 33 16.65 8.77 -5.50
C PHE A 33 15.99 8.98 -6.86
N GLY A 34 14.66 9.17 -6.88
CA GLY A 34 13.86 9.32 -8.08
C GLY A 34 13.55 8.03 -8.84
N GLN A 35 14.00 6.88 -8.35
CA GLN A 35 13.66 5.58 -8.92
C GLN A 35 12.14 5.35 -8.87
N GLU A 36 11.58 4.80 -9.94
CA GLU A 36 10.17 4.38 -10.01
C GLU A 36 9.94 3.17 -9.10
N VAL A 37 8.93 3.27 -8.24
CA VAL A 37 8.57 2.29 -7.23
C VAL A 37 7.19 1.75 -7.56
N ALA A 38 7.15 0.48 -7.96
CA ALA A 38 5.92 -0.28 -8.12
C ALA A 38 5.55 -0.97 -6.80
N PHE A 39 4.25 -1.17 -6.59
CA PHE A 39 3.69 -1.86 -5.43
C PHE A 39 2.46 -2.66 -5.84
N ASP A 40 2.16 -3.71 -5.09
CA ASP A 40 1.04 -4.61 -5.38
C ASP A 40 -0.01 -4.58 -4.27
N CYS A 41 -1.28 -4.57 -4.66
CA CYS A 41 -2.44 -4.50 -3.81
C CYS A 41 -3.15 -5.85 -3.72
N ILE A 42 -3.79 -6.12 -2.58
CA ILE A 42 -4.57 -7.33 -2.35
C ILE A 42 -5.71 -7.39 -3.38
N GLN A 43 -5.83 -8.53 -4.05
CA GLN A 43 -6.94 -8.82 -4.94
C GLN A 43 -8.10 -9.39 -4.13
N ARG A 44 -9.31 -8.85 -4.32
CA ARG A 44 -10.50 -9.22 -3.54
C ARG A 44 -11.64 -9.69 -4.43
N ASN A 45 -12.49 -10.54 -3.89
CA ASN A 45 -13.73 -10.94 -4.51
C ASN A 45 -14.72 -9.78 -4.45
N ILE A 46 -15.36 -9.53 -5.59
CA ILE A 46 -16.28 -8.41 -5.79
C ILE A 46 -17.50 -8.47 -4.84
N ASP A 47 -18.07 -9.67 -4.63
CA ASP A 47 -19.34 -9.83 -3.90
C ASP A 47 -19.17 -9.78 -2.38
N SER A 48 -18.01 -10.16 -1.85
CA SER A 48 -17.79 -10.36 -0.41
C SER A 48 -16.65 -9.55 0.17
N GLY A 49 -15.77 -8.98 -0.65
CA GLY A 49 -14.53 -8.36 -0.19
C GLY A 49 -13.46 -9.35 0.30
N GLU A 50 -13.75 -10.64 0.34
CA GLU A 50 -12.78 -11.67 0.75
C GLU A 50 -11.56 -11.71 -0.16
N HIS A 51 -10.42 -12.15 0.37
CA HIS A 51 -9.20 -12.30 -0.42
C HIS A 51 -9.39 -13.30 -1.58
N LYS A 52 -8.82 -12.99 -2.75
CA LYS A 52 -8.60 -13.99 -3.79
C LYS A 52 -7.36 -14.80 -3.44
N PHE A 53 -7.41 -16.11 -3.66
CA PHE A 53 -6.30 -17.02 -3.38
C PHE A 53 -5.80 -17.70 -4.66
N ASP A 54 -4.49 -17.90 -4.76
CA ASP A 54 -3.90 -18.67 -5.84
C ASP A 54 -4.06 -20.19 -5.62
N GLN A 55 -3.55 -20.99 -6.56
CA GLN A 55 -3.60 -22.47 -6.48
C GLN A 55 -2.85 -23.06 -5.27
N LYS A 56 -2.00 -22.29 -4.62
CA LYS A 56 -1.24 -22.67 -3.41
C LYS A 56 -1.87 -22.08 -2.15
N ASN A 57 -3.11 -21.58 -2.23
CA ASN A 57 -3.85 -20.95 -1.15
C ASN A 57 -3.13 -19.73 -0.54
N ARG A 58 -2.42 -18.96 -1.37
CA ARG A 58 -1.78 -17.69 -0.98
C ARG A 58 -2.63 -16.52 -1.47
N ILE A 59 -2.69 -15.45 -0.67
CA ILE A 59 -3.39 -14.22 -1.07
C ILE A 59 -2.80 -13.73 -2.40
N MET A 60 -3.68 -13.44 -3.35
CA MET A 60 -3.31 -12.86 -4.63
C MET A 60 -3.07 -11.37 -4.47
N TYR A 61 -1.99 -10.90 -5.07
CA TYR A 61 -1.66 -9.49 -5.19
C TYR A 61 -1.58 -9.12 -6.65
N GLY A 62 -1.93 -7.88 -6.97
CA GLY A 62 -1.85 -7.34 -8.31
C GLY A 62 -1.67 -5.84 -8.29
N PRO A 63 -1.34 -5.22 -9.42
CA PRO A 63 -1.02 -3.81 -9.46
C PRO A 63 -2.23 -2.93 -9.09
N PHE A 64 -1.95 -1.70 -8.67
CA PHE A 64 -2.97 -0.65 -8.62
C PHE A 64 -3.62 -0.46 -10.01
N PRO A 65 -4.88 -0.02 -10.10
CA PRO A 65 -5.52 0.31 -11.38
C PRO A 65 -4.63 1.16 -12.31
N ILE A 66 -4.77 0.93 -13.62
CA ILE A 66 -3.96 1.62 -14.63
C ILE A 66 -4.38 3.10 -14.68
N CYS A 67 -3.41 4.00 -14.55
CA CYS A 67 -3.60 5.43 -14.75
C CYS A 67 -3.65 5.74 -16.25
N GLU A 68 -4.67 6.46 -16.71
CA GLU A 68 -4.79 6.80 -18.13
C GLU A 68 -3.68 7.73 -18.64
N GLU A 69 -3.09 8.53 -17.76
CA GLU A 69 -2.03 9.50 -18.07
C GLU A 69 -0.73 8.78 -18.46
N THR A 70 -0.38 7.73 -17.72
CA THR A 70 0.89 7.00 -17.90
C THR A 70 0.72 5.69 -18.68
N LYS A 71 -0.52 5.21 -18.83
CA LYS A 71 -0.85 3.87 -19.36
C LYS A 71 -0.18 2.73 -18.58
N LYS A 72 0.16 2.98 -17.32
CA LYS A 72 0.75 2.03 -16.39
C LYS A 72 -0.03 2.04 -15.06
N PRO A 73 0.06 0.97 -14.26
CA PRO A 73 -0.32 1.04 -12.85
C PRO A 73 0.32 2.24 -12.15
N LEU A 74 -0.35 2.74 -11.13
CA LEU A 74 0.20 3.76 -10.26
C LEU A 74 1.57 3.34 -9.69
N SER A 75 2.53 4.25 -9.76
CA SER A 75 3.87 4.10 -9.21
C SER A 75 4.32 5.41 -8.58
N LEU A 76 5.27 5.34 -7.65
CA LEU A 76 5.81 6.50 -6.93
C LEU A 76 7.27 6.71 -7.31
N LYS A 77 7.82 7.91 -7.12
CA LYS A 77 9.27 8.13 -7.20
C LYS A 77 9.88 8.15 -5.81
N TYR A 78 10.91 7.33 -5.59
CA TYR A 78 11.56 7.23 -4.28
C TYR A 78 12.17 8.57 -3.86
N GLY A 79 11.77 9.08 -2.70
CA GLY A 79 12.30 10.30 -2.09
C GLY A 79 11.84 11.62 -2.72
N ILE A 80 10.91 11.60 -3.69
CA ILE A 80 10.43 12.81 -4.36
C ILE A 80 9.04 13.17 -3.83
N ASN A 81 8.91 14.41 -3.33
CA ASN A 81 7.59 15.00 -3.08
C ASN A 81 7.03 15.48 -4.42
N GLU A 82 5.89 14.94 -4.82
CA GLU A 82 5.26 15.30 -6.09
C GLU A 82 3.74 15.21 -6.01
N ASP A 83 3.10 16.08 -6.78
CA ASP A 83 1.67 16.04 -7.00
C ASP A 83 1.43 15.56 -8.43
N PHE A 84 0.50 14.62 -8.60
CA PHE A 84 0.14 14.10 -9.92
C PHE A 84 -1.28 13.55 -9.94
N ASN A 85 -1.79 13.37 -11.15
CA ASN A 85 -3.12 12.83 -11.38
C ASN A 85 -3.03 11.39 -11.89
N CYS A 86 -3.95 10.54 -11.44
CA CYS A 86 -4.17 9.20 -11.97
C CYS A 86 -5.66 9.01 -12.23
N THR A 87 -6.03 8.98 -13.51
CA THR A 87 -7.39 8.71 -13.94
C THR A 87 -7.59 7.21 -14.10
N ILE A 88 -8.58 6.67 -13.38
CA ILE A 88 -8.95 5.25 -13.38
C ILE A 88 -10.35 5.08 -13.97
N SER A 89 -10.54 4.00 -14.74
CA SER A 89 -11.85 3.62 -15.27
C SER A 89 -12.58 2.71 -14.28
N PHE A 90 -13.83 3.03 -13.96
CA PHE A 90 -14.67 2.24 -13.06
C PHE A 90 -15.35 1.12 -13.83
N THR A 91 -14.69 -0.03 -13.90
CA THR A 91 -15.33 -1.29 -14.30
C THR A 91 -16.39 -1.70 -13.27
N ASP A 92 -17.27 -2.63 -13.64
CA ASP A 92 -18.21 -3.26 -12.73
C ASP A 92 -17.52 -3.79 -11.45
N GLU A 93 -16.42 -4.52 -11.62
CA GLU A 93 -15.59 -5.03 -10.52
C GLU A 93 -15.04 -3.92 -9.63
N LEU A 94 -14.45 -2.88 -10.23
CA LEU A 94 -13.85 -1.81 -9.44
C LEU A 94 -14.90 -1.00 -8.69
N PHE A 95 -16.06 -0.74 -9.32
CA PHE A 95 -17.16 -0.02 -8.70
C PHE A 95 -17.66 -0.71 -7.43
N HIS A 96 -17.95 -2.00 -7.52
CA HIS A 96 -18.42 -2.78 -6.38
C HIS A 96 -17.35 -2.94 -5.29
N LEU A 97 -16.08 -3.09 -5.66
CA LEU A 97 -15.00 -3.06 -4.67
C LEU A 97 -14.89 -1.69 -3.97
N PHE A 98 -15.04 -0.58 -4.70
CA PHE A 98 -15.05 0.76 -4.10
C PHE A 98 -16.22 0.98 -3.14
N GLN A 99 -17.37 0.35 -3.35
CA GLN A 99 -18.44 0.37 -2.35
C GLN A 99 -17.94 -0.19 -1.02
N LEU A 100 -17.29 -1.36 -1.05
CA LEU A 100 -16.73 -1.99 0.17
C LEU A 100 -15.64 -1.12 0.81
N TYR A 101 -14.78 -0.49 0.01
CA TYR A 101 -13.72 0.39 0.52
C TYR A 101 -14.27 1.66 1.18
N LEU A 102 -15.25 2.31 0.56
CA LEU A 102 -15.89 3.51 1.10
C LEU A 102 -16.74 3.23 2.34
N HIS A 103 -17.28 2.02 2.45
CA HIS A 103 -17.95 1.54 3.66
C HIS A 103 -16.98 1.10 4.76
N GLU A 104 -15.68 1.00 4.46
CA GLU A 104 -14.63 0.47 5.34
C GLU A 104 -14.87 -0.99 5.78
N ASP A 105 -15.66 -1.75 5.01
CA ASP A 105 -15.90 -3.17 5.28
C ASP A 105 -14.61 -3.99 5.10
N VAL A 106 -13.76 -3.56 4.17
CA VAL A 106 -12.42 -4.11 3.94
C VAL A 106 -11.44 -3.01 3.54
N PRO A 107 -10.15 -3.11 3.91
CA PRO A 107 -9.17 -2.11 3.50
C PRO A 107 -8.65 -2.35 2.07
N PHE A 108 -8.39 -1.26 1.35
CA PHE A 108 -7.54 -1.25 0.15
C PHE A 108 -6.08 -1.26 0.59
N SER A 109 -5.50 -2.45 0.75
CA SER A 109 -4.13 -2.64 1.26
C SER A 109 -3.19 -3.14 0.19
N CYS A 110 -2.01 -2.55 0.14
CA CYS A 110 -0.91 -2.88 -0.75
C CYS A 110 0.38 -3.20 0.01
N ARG A 111 1.35 -3.74 -0.72
CA ARG A 111 2.68 -4.09 -0.25
C ARG A 111 3.70 -3.21 -0.97
N LEU A 112 4.35 -2.32 -0.23
CA LEU A 112 5.45 -1.52 -0.73
C LEU A 112 6.76 -2.29 -0.51
N PRO A 113 7.47 -2.73 -1.57
CA PRO A 113 8.67 -3.54 -1.40
C PRO A 113 9.76 -2.80 -0.64
N LEU A 114 10.44 -3.49 0.28
CA LEU A 114 11.56 -2.91 1.03
C LEU A 114 12.82 -2.77 0.16
N SER A 115 12.93 -3.59 -0.89
CA SER A 115 14.08 -3.64 -1.79
C SER A 115 13.72 -3.20 -3.20
N SER A 116 14.65 -2.48 -3.83
CA SER A 116 14.61 -2.08 -5.23
C SER A 116 14.76 -3.24 -6.23
N GLU A 117 15.15 -4.44 -5.75
CA GLU A 117 15.25 -5.64 -6.56
C GLU A 117 13.88 -6.02 -7.15
N VAL A 118 13.87 -6.34 -8.46
CA VAL A 118 12.65 -6.76 -9.16
C VAL A 118 12.08 -8.02 -8.52
N ALA A 119 10.78 -7.96 -8.19
CA ALA A 119 10.02 -9.04 -7.55
C ALA A 119 10.63 -9.49 -6.21
N SER A 120 11.26 -8.58 -5.46
CA SER A 120 11.88 -8.86 -4.16
C SER A 120 10.96 -9.60 -3.19
N ILE A 121 9.69 -9.18 -3.09
CA ILE A 121 8.70 -9.82 -2.21
C ILE A 121 8.47 -11.29 -2.61
N GLU A 122 8.32 -11.57 -3.90
CA GLU A 122 8.07 -12.94 -4.40
C GLU A 122 9.30 -13.84 -4.26
N LYS A 123 10.50 -13.25 -4.16
CA LYS A 123 11.76 -13.93 -3.79
C LYS A 123 11.93 -14.11 -2.28
N GLY A 124 10.95 -13.70 -1.48
CA GLY A 124 10.95 -13.85 -0.03
C GLY A 124 11.41 -12.62 0.75
N GLY A 125 11.61 -11.48 0.07
CA GLY A 125 11.94 -10.20 0.67
C GLY A 125 10.79 -9.59 1.48
N ALA A 126 11.13 -8.64 2.33
CA ALA A 126 10.17 -7.94 3.19
C ALA A 126 9.44 -6.80 2.45
N TYR A 127 8.33 -6.36 3.02
CA TYR A 127 7.57 -5.21 2.53
C TYR A 127 6.96 -4.41 3.68
N VAL A 128 6.67 -3.15 3.39
CA VAL A 128 5.93 -2.26 4.27
C VAL A 128 4.47 -2.24 3.83
N PRO A 129 3.49 -2.39 4.74
CA PRO A 129 2.09 -2.20 4.40
C PRO A 129 1.82 -0.78 3.91
N PHE A 130 1.09 -0.67 2.79
CA PHE A 130 0.71 0.61 2.21
C PHE A 130 -0.79 0.62 1.94
N THR A 131 -1.56 1.26 2.82
CA THR A 131 -3.02 1.25 2.77
C THR A 131 -3.55 2.56 2.21
N PHE A 132 -4.58 2.47 1.35
CA PHE A 132 -5.35 3.60 0.84
C PHE A 132 -6.69 3.66 1.58
N ASN A 133 -6.95 4.77 2.24
CA ASN A 133 -8.23 5.06 2.88
C ASN A 133 -9.02 6.01 1.98
N PHE A 134 -9.99 5.46 1.25
CA PHE A 134 -10.88 6.23 0.37
C PHE A 134 -12.06 6.76 1.18
N ARG A 135 -12.40 8.04 0.99
CA ARG A 135 -13.55 8.66 1.64
C ARG A 135 -14.63 8.97 0.62
N GLY A 136 -15.87 8.98 1.07
CA GLY A 136 -16.99 9.24 0.17
C GLY A 136 -18.34 8.82 0.76
N THR A 137 -19.34 8.78 -0.10
CA THR A 137 -20.69 8.34 0.24
C THR A 137 -21.21 7.34 -0.77
N LEU A 138 -22.03 6.41 -0.30
CA LEU A 138 -22.71 5.42 -1.13
C LEU A 138 -24.18 5.79 -1.26
N THR A 139 -24.72 5.58 -2.46
CA THR A 139 -26.15 5.60 -2.72
C THR A 139 -26.54 4.36 -3.52
N ASP A 140 -27.85 4.14 -3.71
CA ASP A 140 -28.36 3.00 -4.48
C ASP A 140 -27.93 3.00 -5.96
N SER A 141 -27.55 4.16 -6.53
CA SER A 141 -27.31 4.32 -7.98
C SER A 141 -25.91 4.79 -8.35
N HIS A 142 -25.15 5.34 -7.39
CA HIS A 142 -23.82 5.89 -7.61
C HIS A 142 -23.05 5.94 -6.28
N ILE A 143 -21.75 6.11 -6.39
CA ILE A 143 -20.89 6.49 -5.29
C ILE A 143 -20.37 7.91 -5.52
N ASP A 144 -20.13 8.64 -4.44
CA ASP A 144 -19.42 9.91 -4.49
C ASP A 144 -18.07 9.73 -3.80
N VAL A 145 -16.98 9.88 -4.54
CA VAL A 145 -15.63 9.60 -4.06
C VAL A 145 -14.87 10.91 -3.84
N ASP A 146 -14.26 11.08 -2.67
CA ASP A 146 -13.24 12.11 -2.46
C ASP A 146 -12.03 11.80 -3.34
N HIS A 147 -11.83 12.62 -4.36
CA HIS A 147 -10.81 12.40 -5.37
C HIS A 147 -9.47 13.06 -5.03
N SER A 148 -9.36 13.77 -3.91
CA SER A 148 -8.09 14.33 -3.44
C SER A 148 -7.46 13.39 -2.43
N MET A 149 -6.24 12.92 -2.71
CA MET A 149 -5.54 11.91 -1.92
C MET A 149 -4.20 12.47 -1.46
N ASN A 150 -3.94 12.41 -0.15
CA ASN A 150 -2.58 12.59 0.36
C ASN A 150 -1.91 11.23 0.48
N VAL A 151 -0.61 11.17 0.18
CA VAL A 151 0.24 10.00 0.40
C VAL A 151 1.40 10.41 1.28
N LEU A 152 1.53 9.77 2.43
CA LEU A 152 2.63 10.00 3.38
C LEU A 152 3.51 8.76 3.42
N ILE A 153 4.80 8.95 3.15
CA ILE A 153 5.79 7.89 3.15
C ILE A 153 6.92 8.27 4.09
N THR A 154 7.23 7.39 5.04
CA THR A 154 8.36 7.56 5.94
C THR A 154 9.53 6.76 5.41
N LYS A 155 10.69 7.42 5.28
CA LYS A 155 11.96 6.80 4.95
C LYS A 155 13.00 7.06 6.05
N PRO A 156 14.12 6.33 6.10
CA PRO A 156 15.20 6.66 7.03
C PRO A 156 15.73 8.10 6.85
N ALA A 157 16.09 8.76 7.96
CA ALA A 157 16.74 10.07 7.96
C ALA A 157 18.22 10.02 7.52
N SER A 158 18.79 8.82 7.43
CA SER A 158 20.19 8.63 7.05
C SER A 158 20.50 9.22 5.67
N LYS A 159 21.70 9.78 5.55
CA LYS A 159 22.29 10.21 4.27
C LYS A 159 23.01 9.07 3.55
N ASP A 160 23.14 7.93 4.20
CA ASP A 160 23.73 6.73 3.65
C ASP A 160 22.80 6.12 2.60
N ALA A 161 23.27 6.02 1.36
CA ALA A 161 22.48 5.46 0.27
C ALA A 161 22.16 3.98 0.49
N ASP A 162 22.99 3.26 1.27
CA ASP A 162 22.77 1.85 1.60
C ASP A 162 21.57 1.63 2.53
N GLN A 163 21.08 2.71 3.15
CA GLN A 163 19.90 2.69 4.02
C GLN A 163 18.63 3.16 3.31
N ASN A 164 18.67 3.37 1.99
CA ASN A 164 17.51 3.83 1.23
C ASN A 164 16.43 2.75 1.11
N THR A 165 15.41 2.86 1.95
CA THR A 165 14.24 2.00 1.97
C THR A 165 13.03 2.72 2.58
N PHE A 166 11.95 2.00 2.85
CA PHE A 166 10.72 2.51 3.45
C PHE A 166 10.58 2.01 4.90
N ILE A 167 9.99 2.85 5.75
CA ILE A 167 9.63 2.53 7.13
C ILE A 167 8.12 2.31 7.25
N SER A 168 7.33 3.23 6.69
CA SER A 168 5.87 3.19 6.72
C SER A 168 5.28 3.95 5.54
N ALA A 169 4.08 3.58 5.09
CA ALA A 169 3.36 4.32 4.05
C ALA A 169 1.85 4.29 4.29
N ILE A 170 1.17 5.40 4.01
CA ILE A 170 -0.29 5.50 4.07
C ILE A 170 -0.80 6.52 3.03
N ALA A 171 -1.94 6.22 2.43
CA ALA A 171 -2.67 7.14 1.58
C ALA A 171 -4.08 7.36 2.15
N TYR A 172 -4.60 8.57 2.08
CA TYR A 172 -5.91 8.91 2.63
C TYR A 172 -6.58 10.06 1.87
N GLY A 173 -7.91 10.02 1.78
CA GLY A 173 -8.70 11.12 1.24
C GLY A 173 -8.47 12.41 2.03
N SER A 174 -8.20 13.52 1.35
CA SER A 174 -7.84 14.80 1.94
C SER A 174 -8.70 15.97 1.46
N GLY A 175 -9.62 15.74 0.53
CA GLY A 175 -10.48 16.76 -0.04
C GLY A 175 -11.69 17.13 0.80
N THR A 176 -12.44 18.12 0.30
CA THR A 176 -13.78 18.47 0.79
C THR A 176 -14.85 18.27 -0.28
N ASN A 177 -14.44 17.93 -1.50
CA ASN A 177 -15.31 17.75 -2.65
C ASN A 177 -15.28 16.29 -3.06
N THR A 178 -16.41 15.78 -3.54
CA THR A 178 -16.54 14.44 -4.08
C THR A 178 -16.86 14.48 -5.57
N THR A 179 -16.53 13.39 -6.26
CA THR A 179 -16.91 13.17 -7.65
C THR A 179 -17.88 12.00 -7.68
N ARG A 180 -19.06 12.24 -8.25
CA ARG A 180 -20.04 11.20 -8.52
C ARG A 180 -19.53 10.26 -9.60
N VAL A 181 -19.65 8.95 -9.36
CA VAL A 181 -19.18 7.89 -10.26
C VAL A 181 -20.25 6.79 -10.35
N VAL A 182 -20.51 6.31 -11.57
CA VAL A 182 -21.23 5.05 -11.85
C VAL A 182 -20.35 4.08 -12.65
N ILE A 183 -20.82 2.85 -12.85
CA ILE A 183 -20.12 1.86 -13.70
C ILE A 183 -19.94 2.43 -15.12
N GLY A 184 -18.72 2.36 -15.63
CA GLY A 184 -18.32 2.89 -16.94
C GLY A 184 -17.75 4.31 -16.90
N ASP A 185 -17.92 5.03 -15.79
CA ASP A 185 -17.32 6.35 -15.62
C ASP A 185 -15.81 6.26 -15.37
N LYS A 186 -15.18 7.44 -15.31
CA LYS A 186 -13.78 7.62 -14.96
C LYS A 186 -13.68 8.54 -13.75
N LEU A 187 -12.71 8.26 -12.89
CA LEU A 187 -12.37 9.09 -11.75
C LEU A 187 -10.90 9.49 -11.83
N THR A 188 -10.64 10.79 -11.80
CA THR A 188 -9.28 11.32 -11.66
C THR A 188 -8.96 11.49 -10.18
N LEU A 189 -8.06 10.66 -9.66
CA LEU A 189 -7.51 10.82 -8.32
C LEU A 189 -6.32 11.79 -8.39
N ASN A 190 -6.34 12.81 -7.53
CA ASN A 190 -5.30 13.82 -7.40
C ASN A 190 -4.43 13.44 -6.20
N PHE A 191 -3.23 12.96 -6.45
CA PHE A 191 -2.30 12.54 -5.40
C PHE A 191 -1.34 13.66 -5.04
N ALA A 192 -1.15 13.88 -3.73
CA ALA A 192 -0.10 14.71 -3.17
C ALA A 192 0.83 13.85 -2.31
N VAL A 193 2.01 13.52 -2.84
CA VAL A 193 2.98 12.62 -2.20
C VAL A 193 3.98 13.42 -1.38
N SER A 194 4.13 13.04 -0.12
CA SER A 194 5.09 13.64 0.82
C SER A 194 5.94 12.57 1.50
N TYR A 195 7.25 12.73 1.39
CA TYR A 195 8.24 11.96 2.14
C TYR A 195 8.59 12.67 3.43
N ILE A 196 8.52 11.93 4.54
CA ILE A 196 9.04 12.33 5.85
C ILE A 196 10.18 11.41 6.26
N GLN A 197 11.03 11.92 7.14
CA GLN A 197 12.18 11.19 7.64
C GLN A 197 11.91 10.76 9.09
N SER A 198 12.20 9.51 9.42
CA SER A 198 12.23 9.06 10.82
C SER A 198 13.63 9.25 11.37
N ASP A 199 13.69 9.90 12.53
CA ASP A 199 14.89 10.01 13.38
C ASP A 199 15.29 8.65 13.97
#